data_AF-A0A3D3FA64-F1
#
_entry.id   AF-A0A3D3FA64-F1
#
_cell.length_a   1.000
_cell.length_b   1.000
_cell.length_c   1.000
_cell.angle_alpha   90.00
_cell.angle_beta   90.00
_cell.angle_gamma   90.00
#
_symmetry.space_group_name_H-M   'P 1'
#
loop_
_entity.id
_entity.type
_entity.pdbx_description
1 polymer ?
#
loop_
_entity_poly.entity_id
_entity_poly.type
_entity_poly.pdbx_seq_one_letter_code
_entity_poly.pdbx_strand_id
1 'polypeptide(L)'
;MFTDGIRPDGYPERWAHDPVKIQSIWVGGGYLNMILEVEYHSKSHVIALLRDPSSETNDLYFSHSRADDPAGYPKKMYASFRLSELRTAGHEEEAVPFRLIIYTDEGLRTMEFVLPSE
;
A
#
# COMPACT_ATOMS: atom_id res chain seq x y z
N MET A 1 -0.32 14.94 -0.63
CA MET A 1 -0.97 13.69 -1.07
C MET A 1 0.02 12.97 -1.97
N PHE A 2 0.29 11.69 -1.70
CA PHE A 2 1.16 10.85 -2.51
C PHE A 2 0.32 9.98 -3.46
N THR A 3 0.79 9.77 -4.69
CA THR A 3 0.11 8.92 -5.66
C THR A 3 1.14 8.14 -6.47
N ASP A 4 0.90 6.84 -6.64
CA ASP A 4 1.77 5.93 -7.41
C ASP A 4 0.95 4.73 -7.93
N GLY A 5 1.56 3.84 -8.71
CA GLY A 5 1.00 2.54 -9.08
C GLY A 5 1.47 1.39 -8.19
N ILE A 6 1.03 0.18 -8.53
CA ILE A 6 1.61 -1.06 -8.00
C ILE A 6 2.98 -1.25 -8.64
N ARG A 7 3.98 -1.66 -7.85
CA ARG A 7 5.32 -1.99 -8.32
C ARG A 7 5.47 -3.51 -8.41
N PRO A 8 5.62 -4.09 -9.62
CA PRO A 8 5.55 -5.53 -9.83
C PRO A 8 6.75 -6.29 -9.27
N ASP A 9 7.94 -5.69 -9.18
CA ASP A 9 9.19 -6.39 -8.86
C ASP A 9 9.92 -5.81 -7.64
N GLY A 10 9.18 -5.60 -6.54
CA GLY A 10 9.74 -4.96 -5.34
C GLY A 10 9.78 -5.84 -4.10
N TYR A 11 9.02 -6.92 -4.07
CA TYR A 11 8.95 -7.83 -2.94
C TYR A 11 9.75 -9.12 -3.23
N PRO A 12 10.49 -9.67 -2.24
CA PRO A 12 10.66 -9.17 -0.87
C PRO A 12 11.77 -8.12 -0.69
N GLU A 13 12.64 -7.92 -1.68
CA GLU A 13 13.93 -7.24 -1.50
C GLU A 13 13.80 -5.76 -1.10
N ARG A 14 12.74 -5.09 -1.53
CA ARG A 14 12.50 -3.66 -1.25
C ARG A 14 11.40 -3.44 -0.21
N TRP A 15 10.95 -4.48 0.47
CA TRP A 15 9.89 -4.38 1.45
C TRP A 15 10.39 -3.83 2.80
N ALA A 16 10.51 -2.50 2.86
CA ALA A 16 10.65 -1.79 4.13
C ALA A 16 9.33 -1.81 4.91
N HIS A 17 9.43 -2.03 6.22
CA HIS A 17 8.30 -2.33 7.10
C HIS A 17 8.33 -1.49 8.38
N ASP A 18 8.78 -0.23 8.30
CA ASP A 18 8.61 0.71 9.40
C ASP A 18 7.11 0.83 9.69
N PRO A 19 6.66 0.67 10.96
CA PRO A 19 5.25 0.57 11.27
C PRO A 19 4.50 1.87 10.98
N VAL A 20 3.22 1.72 10.64
CA VAL A 20 2.28 2.84 10.48
C VAL A 20 1.00 2.58 11.27
N LYS A 21 0.33 3.64 11.68
CA LYS A 21 -1.01 3.55 12.26
C LYS A 21 -2.07 3.80 11.20
N ILE A 22 -3.00 2.86 11.05
CA ILE A 22 -4.09 2.95 10.08
C ILE A 22 -5.18 3.86 10.63
N GLN A 23 -5.53 4.92 9.90
CA GLN A 23 -6.68 5.77 10.20
C GLN A 23 -7.87 5.40 9.33
N SER A 24 -7.64 5.15 8.04
CA SER A 24 -8.66 4.67 7.10
C SER A 24 -8.02 4.11 5.84
N ILE A 25 -8.61 3.05 5.27
CA ILE A 25 -8.22 2.46 3.99
C ILE A 25 -9.50 2.08 3.25
N TRP A 26 -9.61 2.45 1.98
CA TRP A 26 -10.77 2.10 1.14
C TRP A 26 -10.39 2.04 -0.34
N VAL A 27 -11.16 1.25 -1.10
CA VAL A 27 -11.07 1.24 -2.56
C VAL A 27 -12.08 2.23 -3.14
N GLY A 28 -11.65 3.05 -4.10
CA GLY A 28 -12.55 3.98 -4.78
C GLY A 28 -11.88 4.66 -5.98
N GLY A 29 -12.64 4.84 -7.07
CA GLY A 29 -12.17 5.49 -8.29
C GLY A 29 -11.02 4.76 -9.00
N GLY A 30 -10.87 3.45 -8.80
CA GLY A 30 -9.74 2.67 -9.33
C GLY A 30 -8.46 2.76 -8.48
N TYR A 31 -8.54 3.29 -7.26
CA TYR A 31 -7.40 3.44 -6.34
C TYR A 31 -7.64 2.72 -5.01
N LEU A 32 -6.56 2.22 -4.42
CA LEU A 32 -6.46 1.96 -2.98
C LEU A 32 -6.08 3.28 -2.30
N ASN A 33 -7.00 3.84 -1.54
CA ASN A 33 -6.82 5.10 -0.82
C ASN A 33 -6.52 4.81 0.63
N MET A 34 -5.57 5.56 1.19
CA MET A 34 -5.04 5.33 2.53
C MET A 34 -4.86 6.67 3.26
N ILE A 35 -5.37 6.72 4.49
CA ILE A 35 -5.02 7.71 5.50
C ILE A 35 -4.29 6.97 6.60
N LEU A 36 -3.02 7.28 6.77
CA LEU A 36 -2.12 6.70 7.75
C LEU A 36 -1.61 7.78 8.69
N GLU A 37 -1.12 7.38 9.85
CA GLU A 37 -0.36 8.22 10.77
C GLU A 37 1.02 7.58 10.97
N VAL A 38 2.07 8.40 10.88
CA VAL A 38 3.47 8.00 11.01
C VAL A 38 4.18 8.94 11.98
N GLU A 39 5.21 8.45 12.67
CA GLU A 39 6.13 9.35 13.38
C GLU A 39 6.99 10.10 12.38
N TYR A 40 6.97 11.42 12.42
CA TYR A 40 7.74 12.26 11.51
C TYR A 40 8.53 13.29 12.30
N HIS A 41 9.80 13.45 11.95
CA HIS A 41 10.67 14.48 12.48
C HIS A 41 11.10 15.45 11.37
N SER A 42 11.84 14.97 10.35
CA SER A 42 12.52 15.87 9.40
C SER A 42 12.86 15.29 8.03
N LYS A 43 13.10 13.98 7.91
CA LYS A 43 13.47 13.34 6.64
C LYS A 43 12.22 12.84 5.91
N SER A 44 12.27 12.86 4.59
CA SER A 44 11.17 12.33 3.79
C SER A 44 11.08 10.82 3.93
N HIS A 45 9.89 10.33 4.28
CA HIS A 45 9.61 8.90 4.26
C HIS A 45 9.39 8.43 2.83
N VAL A 46 9.73 7.17 2.57
CA VAL A 46 9.53 6.51 1.27
C VAL A 46 8.42 5.49 1.42
N ILE A 47 7.44 5.53 0.52
CA ILE A 47 6.36 4.54 0.47
C ILE A 47 6.23 3.93 -0.91
N ALA A 48 5.70 2.71 -0.95
CA ALA A 48 5.36 2.00 -2.17
C ALA A 48 4.27 0.95 -1.92
N LEU A 49 3.60 0.54 -2.98
CA LEU A 49 2.73 -0.64 -2.97
C LEU A 49 3.39 -1.69 -3.87
N LEU A 50 3.90 -2.74 -3.26
CA LEU A 50 4.70 -3.76 -3.94
C LEU A 50 3.87 -5.00 -4.21
N ARG A 51 4.25 -5.75 -5.24
CA ARG A 51 3.71 -7.07 -5.55
C ARG A 51 4.89 -8.03 -5.79
N ASP A 52 4.61 -9.32 -5.64
CA ASP A 52 5.46 -10.40 -6.14
C ASP A 52 4.87 -10.88 -7.49
N PRO A 53 5.62 -10.77 -8.60
CA PRO A 53 5.10 -11.12 -9.93
C PRO A 53 5.03 -12.64 -10.12
N SER A 54 5.72 -13.41 -9.27
CA SER A 54 5.70 -14.87 -9.27
C SER A 54 4.55 -15.45 -8.45
N SER A 55 3.87 -14.62 -7.66
CA SER A 55 2.72 -15.06 -6.87
C SER A 55 1.45 -15.14 -7.71
N GLU A 56 0.75 -16.27 -7.59
CA GLU A 56 -0.59 -16.46 -8.16
C GLU A 56 -1.67 -15.64 -7.41
N THR A 57 -1.35 -15.11 -6.22
CA THR A 57 -2.24 -14.24 -5.45
C THR A 57 -2.06 -12.77 -5.81
N ASN A 58 -3.15 -12.00 -5.70
CA ASN A 58 -3.10 -10.53 -5.73
C ASN A 58 -2.74 -9.99 -4.35
N ASP A 59 -1.57 -10.38 -3.83
CA ASP A 59 -1.05 -9.85 -2.58
C ASP A 59 -0.29 -8.55 -2.85
N LEU A 60 -0.69 -7.50 -2.15
CA LEU A 60 -0.10 -6.17 -2.23
C LEU A 60 0.54 -5.81 -0.89
N TYR A 61 1.83 -5.53 -0.91
CA TYR A 61 2.62 -5.23 0.26
C TYR A 61 2.83 -3.72 0.36
N PHE A 62 2.22 -3.09 1.35
CA PHE A 62 2.53 -1.69 1.65
C PHE A 62 3.93 -1.63 2.25
N SER A 63 4.81 -0.90 1.58
CA SER A 63 6.16 -0.64 2.05
C SER A 63 6.26 0.79 2.56
N HIS A 64 6.89 0.93 3.73
CA HIS A 64 7.17 2.21 4.36
C HIS A 64 8.57 2.18 4.95
N SER A 65 9.36 3.20 4.59
CA SER A 65 10.66 3.47 5.18
C SER A 65 10.71 4.90 5.70
N ARG A 66 11.16 5.06 6.94
CA ARG A 66 11.47 6.37 7.53
C ARG A 66 12.79 6.95 7.04
N ALA A 67 13.59 6.22 6.25
CA ALA A 67 14.91 6.64 5.77
C ALA A 67 15.82 7.20 6.90
N ASP A 68 15.84 6.49 8.03
CA ASP A 68 16.52 6.88 9.28
C ASP A 68 16.07 8.25 9.83
N ASP A 69 14.82 8.66 9.61
CA ASP A 69 14.26 9.84 10.31
C ASP A 69 14.17 9.54 11.80
N PRO A 70 14.65 10.40 12.71
CA PRO A 70 14.48 10.17 14.15
C PRO A 70 13.00 10.09 14.56
N ALA A 71 12.72 9.51 15.74
CA ALA A 71 11.39 9.56 16.33
C ALA A 71 10.97 11.03 16.54
N GLY A 72 9.74 11.34 16.15
CA GLY A 72 9.23 12.71 16.11
C GLY A 72 7.81 12.78 16.65
N TYR A 73 6.95 13.50 15.94
CA TYR A 73 5.55 13.65 16.31
C TYR A 73 4.64 12.90 15.31
N PRO A 74 3.43 12.46 15.72
CA PRO A 74 2.48 11.83 14.83
C PRO A 74 2.05 12.79 13.71
N LYS A 75 2.11 12.32 12.46
CA LYS A 75 1.75 13.08 11.27
C LYS A 75 0.91 12.24 10.33
N LYS A 76 -0.20 12.83 9.85
CA LYS A 76 -1.06 12.19 8.86
C LYS A 76 -0.38 12.14 7.49
N MET A 77 -0.46 10.97 6.86
CA MET A 77 -0.01 10.70 5.50
C MET A 77 -1.22 10.24 4.67
N TYR A 78 -1.35 10.85 3.48
CA TYR A 78 -2.41 10.54 2.52
C TYR A 78 -1.77 9.94 1.27
N ALA A 79 -2.16 8.71 0.93
CA ALA A 79 -1.64 7.98 -0.23
C ALA A 79 -2.78 7.35 -1.04
N SER A 80 -2.66 7.38 -2.36
CA SER A 80 -3.57 6.70 -3.28
C SER A 80 -2.77 5.90 -4.31
N PHE A 81 -3.02 4.60 -4.42
CA PHE A 81 -2.31 3.72 -5.36
C PHE A 81 -3.25 3.25 -6.46
N ARG A 82 -2.86 3.45 -7.73
CA ARG A 82 -3.66 2.99 -8.88
C ARG A 82 -3.65 1.47 -8.94
N LEU A 83 -4.83 0.87 -9.10
CA LEU A 83 -5.03 -0.59 -9.08
C LEU A 83 -5.23 -1.20 -10.47
N SER A 84 -5.11 -0.43 -11.56
CA SER A 84 -5.33 -0.92 -12.93
C SER A 84 -4.44 -2.11 -13.31
N GLU A 85 -3.24 -2.20 -12.73
CA GLU A 85 -2.30 -3.31 -12.90
C GLU A 85 -2.82 -4.66 -12.35
N LEU A 86 -3.88 -4.66 -11.54
CA LEU A 86 -4.55 -5.89 -11.11
C LEU A 86 -5.50 -6.46 -12.15
N ARG A 87 -5.91 -5.67 -13.15
CA ARG A 87 -6.84 -6.11 -14.18
C ARG A 87 -6.10 -6.86 -15.29
N THR A 88 -6.72 -7.94 -15.75
CA THR A 88 -6.32 -8.61 -16.98
C THR A 88 -7.03 -7.95 -18.16
N ALA A 89 -6.30 -7.71 -19.26
CA ALA A 89 -6.88 -7.15 -20.48
C ALA A 89 -8.03 -8.04 -20.99
N GLY A 90 -9.18 -7.44 -21.30
CA GLY A 90 -10.40 -8.15 -21.72
C GLY A 90 -11.27 -8.67 -20.58
N HIS A 91 -10.90 -8.41 -19.32
CA HIS A 91 -11.65 -8.75 -18.10
C HIS A 91 -11.89 -7.51 -17.21
N GLU A 92 -12.02 -6.33 -17.82
CA GLU A 92 -12.19 -5.06 -17.10
C GLU A 92 -13.51 -4.99 -16.31
N GLU A 93 -14.52 -5.73 -16.77
CA GLU A 93 -15.84 -5.84 -16.15
C GLU A 93 -15.86 -6.76 -14.91
N GLU A 94 -14.76 -7.45 -14.60
CA GLU A 94 -14.68 -8.34 -13.45
C GLU A 94 -14.19 -7.62 -12.19
N ALA A 95 -14.78 -7.98 -11.06
CA ALA A 95 -14.30 -7.54 -9.76
C ALA A 95 -13.04 -8.34 -9.38
N VAL A 96 -11.98 -7.64 -8.97
CA VAL A 96 -10.69 -8.28 -8.67
C VAL A 96 -10.45 -8.29 -7.15
N PRO A 97 -10.48 -9.45 -6.48
CA PRO A 97 -10.10 -9.56 -5.09
C PRO A 97 -8.59 -9.41 -4.93
N PHE A 98 -8.17 -8.76 -3.85
CA PHE A 98 -6.76 -8.62 -3.47
C PHE A 98 -6.61 -8.50 -1.96
N ARG A 99 -5.41 -8.79 -1.45
CA ARG A 99 -5.08 -8.61 -0.04
C ARG A 99 -4.05 -7.50 0.11
N LEU A 100 -4.26 -6.62 1.07
CA LEU A 100 -3.28 -5.65 1.52
C LEU A 100 -2.56 -6.21 2.74
N ILE A 101 -1.23 -6.31 2.65
CA ILE A 101 -0.33 -6.68 3.73
C ILE A 101 0.39 -5.41 4.19
N ILE A 102 0.27 -5.06 5.46
CA ILE A 102 0.77 -3.80 6.02
C ILE A 102 1.33 -4.00 7.44
N TYR A 103 2.48 -3.40 7.73
CA TYR A 103 3.08 -3.44 9.05
C TYR A 103 2.57 -2.27 9.91
N THR A 104 2.03 -2.59 11.09
CA THR A 104 1.48 -1.61 12.04
C THR A 104 2.20 -1.67 13.38
N ASP A 105 1.91 -0.72 14.27
CA ASP A 105 2.43 -0.75 15.64
C ASP A 105 2.01 -2.01 16.43
N GLU A 106 0.93 -2.67 16.01
CA GLU A 106 0.45 -3.94 16.56
C GLU A 106 0.98 -5.17 15.81
N GLY A 107 1.88 -4.96 14.84
CA GLY A 107 2.46 -6.00 13.98
C GLY A 107 1.82 -6.06 12.60
N LEU A 108 2.08 -7.18 11.91
CA LEU A 108 1.63 -7.42 10.53
C LEU A 108 0.11 -7.59 10.48
N ARG A 109 -0.56 -6.84 9.60
CA ARG A 109 -1.98 -6.98 9.31
C ARG A 109 -2.21 -7.34 7.85
N THR A 110 -3.19 -8.20 7.62
CA THR A 110 -3.71 -8.55 6.29
C THR A 110 -5.16 -8.11 6.20
N MET A 111 -5.51 -7.38 5.15
CA MET A 111 -6.86 -6.87 4.91
C MET A 111 -7.33 -7.27 3.52
N GLU A 112 -8.57 -7.71 3.41
CA GLU A 112 -9.14 -8.15 2.13
C GLU A 112 -9.94 -7.00 1.50
N PHE A 113 -9.75 -6.82 0.20
CA PHE A 113 -10.43 -5.80 -0.59
C PHE A 113 -10.87 -6.37 -1.93
N VAL A 114 -11.77 -5.64 -2.57
CA VAL A 114 -12.23 -5.90 -3.93
C VAL A 114 -12.06 -4.61 -4.72
N LEU A 115 -11.37 -4.67 -5.85
CA LEU A 115 -11.47 -3.66 -6.90
C LEU A 115 -12.79 -3.94 -7.65
N PRO A 116 -13.82 -3.08 -7.55
CA PRO A 116 -15.10 -3.31 -8.23
C PRO A 116 -14.91 -3.36 -9.75
N SER A 117 -15.88 -3.94 -10.48
CA SER A 117 -15.96 -3.77 -11.93
C SER A 117 -16.02 -2.29 -12.31
N GLU A 118 -15.53 -1.92 -13.50
CA GLU A 118 -15.74 -0.56 -14.04
C GLU A 118 -17.20 -0.28 -14.39
#